data_AF-A0A0B3RSU7-F1
#
_entry.id   AF-A0A0B3RSU7-F1
#
_cell.length_a   1.000
_cell.length_b   1.000
_cell.length_c   1.000
_cell.angle_alpha   90.00
_cell.angle_beta   90.00
_cell.angle_gamma   90.00
#
_symmetry.space_group_name_H-M   'P 1'
#
loop_
_entity.id
_entity.type
_entity.pdbx_description
1 polymer ?
#
loop_
_entity_poly.entity_id
_entity_poly.type
_entity_poly.pdbx_seq_one_letter_code
_entity_poly.pdbx_strand_id
1 'polypeptide(L)'
;MRPKSFISATAVAAISAATLQTTPALAEAGGVLDPQTRALQMQQYNEDRTKSILELQPFRTTQTAQGADGTSYELVSLNPGINSWYVLTVSSEGFWSSTRQFHLELADPEHSVMALAGGAEPELVITGEATEYRCAPWSGRSPELDEAQYRGLPFAPICEERVFLRNQVRGNSTNREAVAEFLRDNVVFGESIVNMIKGSFYEDAFMNSGPVVEGADAGETVKALGKAKLDNAPVFRASFNFDLEGAEGGRVEAGSWYAIKDVPGVYASAMKPGMISREILSRPGETHGLDGVERGADVYMMAFDLEQFELGYELGTEHPRLGWSPRPSGAGRNYRTPGPDGIDDSTPLVRSGMLSPAKTDRVVGTFAAGFKRSHGAWRLTEKAYTNYGHHYGFISEGVVFSKLQPDLVTILVMDDGTIDMRKWTREDDKLLPHIRFARQNGVPLIEPDPATGEGVPGSQVRSWMGGNWSGDADAKLRTLRGGACMKTAAGRKFLIYAYFSTATPSAMARTFQAYGCDYAMLLDMNSQEHTYAAVYTQEDGAVVPHHLVSGMASIDDRRRDGTPIPRFVGFADNRDFIYLLRK
;
A
#
# COMPACT_ATOMS: atom_id res chain seq x y z
N MET A 1 -71.69 18.33 60.52
CA MET A 1 -70.25 18.62 60.64
C MET A 1 -69.47 17.49 59.96
N ARG A 2 -68.50 17.83 59.09
CA ARG A 2 -67.48 16.92 58.50
C ARG A 2 -66.66 16.20 59.60
N PRO A 3 -65.83 15.14 59.34
CA PRO A 3 -65.22 14.75 58.05
C PRO A 3 -65.06 13.24 57.70
N LYS A 4 -64.81 13.00 56.39
CA LYS A 4 -63.79 12.16 55.68
C LYS A 4 -63.66 10.66 56.03
N SER A 5 -64.06 9.69 55.18
CA SER A 5 -63.65 9.30 53.80
C SER A 5 -62.41 8.40 53.69
N PHE A 6 -62.65 7.10 53.49
CA PHE A 6 -61.77 6.10 52.86
C PHE A 6 -62.68 5.05 52.21
N ILE A 7 -62.73 4.92 50.88
CA ILE A 7 -63.05 3.67 50.18
C ILE A 7 -62.30 3.64 48.84
N SER A 8 -61.66 2.49 48.60
CA SER A 8 -60.89 2.06 47.43
C SER A 8 -61.57 2.28 46.08
N ALA A 9 -60.74 2.57 45.06
CA ALA A 9 -61.10 2.42 43.65
C ALA A 9 -60.23 1.35 43.01
N THR A 10 -60.88 0.31 42.52
CA THR A 10 -60.33 -0.75 41.66
C THR A 10 -60.17 -0.20 40.25
N ALA A 11 -58.97 -0.27 39.69
CA ALA A 11 -58.64 0.27 38.37
C ALA A 11 -59.17 -0.63 37.24
N VAL A 12 -59.89 -0.02 36.29
CA VAL A 12 -60.30 -0.61 35.01
C VAL A 12 -59.34 -0.13 33.93
N ALA A 13 -58.87 -1.08 33.12
CA ALA A 13 -57.93 -0.91 32.03
C ALA A 13 -58.45 -0.01 30.91
N ALA A 14 -57.59 0.90 30.43
CA ALA A 14 -57.72 1.56 29.14
C ALA A 14 -56.48 1.20 28.30
N ILE A 15 -56.73 0.54 27.17
CA ILE A 15 -55.72 0.18 26.17
C ILE A 15 -55.46 1.42 25.33
N SER A 16 -54.33 2.08 25.54
CA SER A 16 -53.80 3.07 24.62
C SER A 16 -52.82 2.39 23.67
N ALA A 17 -53.21 2.29 22.40
CA ALA A 17 -52.33 1.88 21.31
C ALA A 17 -51.24 2.96 21.12
N ALA A 18 -50.06 2.72 21.69
CA ALA A 18 -48.87 3.49 21.36
C ALA A 18 -48.39 3.04 19.98
N THR A 19 -48.60 3.88 18.97
CA THR A 19 -47.89 3.81 17.70
C THR A 19 -46.40 3.98 17.98
N LEU A 20 -45.66 2.87 18.02
CA LEU A 20 -44.20 2.87 17.92
C LEU A 20 -43.85 3.48 16.56
N GLN A 21 -43.47 4.76 16.57
CA GLN A 21 -42.66 5.31 15.50
C GLN A 21 -41.32 4.57 15.55
N THR A 22 -41.15 3.60 14.66
CA THR A 22 -39.85 3.02 14.38
C THR A 22 -39.00 4.13 13.75
N THR A 23 -38.17 4.78 14.56
CA THR A 23 -36.98 5.46 14.05
C THR A 23 -36.26 4.46 13.15
N PRO A 24 -35.96 4.78 11.88
CA PRO A 24 -35.10 3.91 11.08
C PRO A 24 -33.78 3.84 11.84
N ALA A 25 -33.44 2.64 12.30
CA ALA A 25 -32.12 2.37 12.83
C ALA A 25 -31.12 2.81 11.75
N LEU A 26 -30.21 3.72 12.09
CA LEU A 26 -28.95 3.85 11.37
C LEU A 26 -28.40 2.43 11.28
N ALA A 27 -28.49 1.82 10.09
CA ALA A 27 -27.85 0.55 9.82
C ALA A 27 -26.37 0.76 10.15
N GLU A 28 -25.84 -0.05 11.07
CA GLU A 28 -24.46 0.04 11.52
C GLU A 28 -23.53 0.21 10.32
N ALA A 29 -22.86 1.35 10.23
CA ALA A 29 -21.90 1.69 9.18
C ALA A 29 -20.64 0.78 9.18
N GLY A 30 -20.65 -0.32 9.94
CA GLY A 30 -19.61 -1.34 10.01
C GLY A 30 -20.16 -2.74 10.30
N GLY A 31 -21.41 -3.03 9.92
CA GLY A 31 -22.08 -4.28 10.26
C GLY A 31 -21.29 -5.52 9.82
N VAL A 32 -21.11 -6.46 10.76
CA VAL A 32 -20.59 -7.81 10.49
C VAL A 32 -21.43 -8.42 9.38
N LEU A 33 -20.81 -8.72 8.23
CA LEU A 33 -21.47 -9.40 7.12
C LEU A 33 -22.18 -10.64 7.63
N ASP A 34 -23.46 -10.79 7.30
CA ASP A 34 -24.19 -11.99 7.66
C ASP A 34 -23.48 -13.23 7.07
N PRO A 35 -23.44 -14.36 7.78
CA PRO A 35 -22.66 -15.52 7.35
C PRO A 35 -23.05 -16.07 5.97
N GLN A 36 -24.31 -15.92 5.57
CA GLN A 36 -24.80 -16.43 4.29
C GLN A 36 -24.30 -15.57 3.13
N THR A 37 -24.42 -14.25 3.25
CA THR A 37 -23.85 -13.30 2.28
C THR A 37 -22.35 -13.50 2.16
N ARG A 38 -21.63 -13.62 3.27
CA ARG A 38 -20.18 -13.88 3.26
C ARG A 38 -19.84 -15.18 2.53
N ALA A 39 -20.59 -16.26 2.76
CA ALA A 39 -20.37 -17.54 2.08
C ALA A 39 -20.61 -17.43 0.56
N LEU A 40 -21.67 -16.74 0.14
CA LEU A 40 -21.98 -16.51 -1.28
C LEU A 40 -20.91 -15.65 -1.98
N GLN A 41 -20.47 -14.57 -1.33
CA GLN A 41 -19.40 -13.72 -1.87
C GLN A 41 -18.06 -14.47 -1.94
N MET A 42 -17.76 -15.32 -0.95
CA MET A 42 -16.58 -16.18 -0.98
C MET A 42 -16.66 -17.24 -2.09
N GLN A 43 -17.86 -17.75 -2.38
CA GLN A 43 -18.06 -18.62 -3.53
C GLN A 43 -17.77 -17.87 -4.85
N GLN A 44 -18.32 -16.66 -5.02
CA GLN A 44 -18.04 -15.81 -6.19
C GLN A 44 -16.54 -15.55 -6.35
N TYR A 45 -15.86 -15.22 -5.24
CA TYR A 45 -14.41 -15.05 -5.22
C TYR A 45 -13.70 -16.30 -5.75
N ASN A 46 -14.06 -17.51 -5.29
CA ASN A 46 -13.39 -18.76 -5.65
C ASN A 46 -13.71 -19.31 -7.04
N GLU A 47 -14.82 -18.92 -7.66
CA GLU A 47 -15.25 -19.47 -8.95
C GLU A 47 -14.30 -19.15 -10.12
N ASP A 48 -14.08 -20.10 -11.02
CA ASP A 48 -13.27 -19.93 -12.23
C ASP A 48 -14.09 -19.49 -13.44
N ARG A 49 -14.61 -18.26 -13.36
CA ARG A 49 -15.36 -17.61 -14.44
C ARG A 49 -14.94 -16.16 -14.62
N THR A 50 -15.46 -15.54 -15.68
CA THR A 50 -15.46 -14.09 -15.82
C THR A 50 -16.20 -13.46 -14.64
N LYS A 51 -15.59 -12.44 -14.04
CA LYS A 51 -16.10 -11.67 -12.91
C LYS A 51 -16.05 -10.18 -13.21
N SER A 52 -16.77 -9.40 -12.45
CA SER A 52 -16.45 -7.99 -12.19
C SER A 52 -15.39 -7.87 -11.10
N ILE A 53 -14.76 -6.69 -10.99
CA ILE A 53 -13.86 -6.41 -9.85
C ILE A 53 -14.59 -6.50 -8.50
N LEU A 54 -15.90 -6.19 -8.45
CA LEU A 54 -16.69 -6.25 -7.21
C LEU A 54 -16.93 -7.68 -6.75
N GLU A 55 -17.17 -8.61 -7.68
CA GLU A 55 -17.28 -10.05 -7.36
C GLU A 55 -15.96 -10.66 -6.85
N LEU A 56 -14.83 -9.98 -7.07
CA LEU A 56 -13.53 -10.36 -6.50
C LEU A 56 -13.35 -9.85 -5.05
N GLN A 57 -14.29 -9.07 -4.50
CA GLN A 57 -14.23 -8.56 -3.14
C GLN A 57 -15.15 -9.37 -2.22
N PRO A 58 -14.64 -10.40 -1.51
CA PRO A 58 -15.48 -11.31 -0.73
C PRO A 58 -15.99 -10.74 0.61
N PHE A 59 -15.54 -9.53 0.98
CA PHE A 59 -15.87 -8.88 2.25
C PHE A 59 -16.69 -7.59 2.06
N ARG A 60 -17.17 -7.32 0.84
CA ARG A 60 -17.89 -6.09 0.54
C ARG A 60 -19.27 -6.06 1.20
N THR A 61 -19.70 -4.88 1.62
CA THR A 61 -21.08 -4.61 2.06
C THR A 61 -21.76 -3.64 1.11
N THR A 62 -23.08 -3.70 1.01
CA THR A 62 -23.87 -2.88 0.10
C THR A 62 -25.00 -2.20 0.87
N GLN A 63 -25.14 -0.89 0.68
CA GLN A 63 -26.25 -0.09 1.16
C GLN A 63 -26.98 0.50 -0.05
N THR A 64 -28.31 0.57 0.01
CA THR A 64 -29.13 1.12 -1.07
C THR A 64 -30.13 2.15 -0.55
N ALA A 65 -30.40 3.15 -1.38
CA ALA A 65 -31.42 4.16 -1.13
C ALA A 65 -32.11 4.55 -2.44
N GLN A 66 -33.33 5.08 -2.35
CA GLN A 66 -34.08 5.58 -3.51
C GLN A 66 -34.60 6.98 -3.20
N GLY A 67 -34.32 7.93 -4.09
CA GLY A 67 -34.80 9.30 -4.01
C GLY A 67 -36.25 9.44 -4.45
N ALA A 68 -36.87 10.58 -4.10
CA ALA A 68 -38.26 10.88 -4.45
C ALA A 68 -38.50 10.99 -5.97
N ASP A 69 -37.46 11.28 -6.74
CA ASP A 69 -37.45 11.35 -8.20
C ASP A 69 -37.33 9.97 -8.88
N GLY A 70 -37.22 8.89 -8.09
CA GLY A 70 -37.03 7.52 -8.56
C GLY A 70 -35.57 7.13 -8.79
N THR A 71 -34.61 8.06 -8.63
CA THR A 71 -33.18 7.77 -8.74
C THR A 71 -32.75 6.80 -7.64
N SER A 72 -32.05 5.73 -8.00
CA SER A 72 -31.49 4.76 -7.05
C SER A 72 -30.01 5.02 -6.79
N TYR A 73 -29.62 4.83 -5.54
CA TYR A 73 -28.27 5.02 -5.02
C TYR A 73 -27.82 3.72 -4.37
N GLU A 74 -26.64 3.26 -4.73
CA GLU A 74 -26.00 2.10 -4.11
C GLU A 74 -24.60 2.49 -3.67
N LEU A 75 -24.29 2.29 -2.39
CA LEU A 75 -22.96 2.47 -1.83
C LEU A 75 -22.40 1.10 -1.43
N VAL A 76 -21.35 0.68 -2.12
CA VAL A 76 -20.61 -0.55 -1.81
C VAL A 76 -19.35 -0.20 -1.05
N SER A 77 -19.24 -0.60 0.21
CA SER A 77 -17.95 -0.61 0.91
C SER A 77 -17.17 -1.84 0.46
N LEU A 78 -15.96 -1.66 -0.06
CA LEU A 78 -15.20 -2.77 -0.65
C LEU A 78 -14.61 -3.72 0.41
N ASN A 79 -14.31 -3.18 1.59
CA ASN A 79 -13.96 -3.93 2.78
C ASN A 79 -14.28 -3.07 4.03
N PRO A 80 -15.37 -3.34 4.77
CA PRO A 80 -15.79 -2.53 5.92
C PRO A 80 -14.82 -2.63 7.10
N GLY A 81 -13.98 -3.67 7.18
CA GLY A 81 -12.95 -3.77 8.21
C GLY A 81 -11.78 -2.80 7.98
N ILE A 82 -11.54 -2.39 6.73
CA ILE A 82 -10.51 -1.41 6.36
C ILE A 82 -11.10 -0.02 6.12
N ASN A 83 -12.38 0.06 5.74
CA ASN A 83 -13.18 1.29 5.73
C ASN A 83 -12.60 2.42 4.85
N SER A 84 -11.79 2.08 3.85
CA SER A 84 -11.05 3.08 3.07
C SER A 84 -11.69 3.39 1.71
N TRP A 85 -12.14 2.37 0.96
CA TRP A 85 -12.64 2.55 -0.41
C TRP A 85 -14.08 2.08 -0.61
N TYR A 86 -14.80 2.85 -1.42
CA TYR A 86 -16.21 2.65 -1.72
C TYR A 86 -16.50 2.83 -3.20
N VAL A 87 -17.56 2.19 -3.68
CA VAL A 87 -18.14 2.46 -4.99
C VAL A 87 -19.55 2.99 -4.80
N LEU A 88 -19.78 4.22 -5.27
CA LEU A 88 -21.11 4.80 -5.35
C LEU A 88 -21.66 4.60 -6.76
N THR A 89 -22.79 3.92 -6.88
CA THR A 89 -23.56 3.82 -8.12
C THR A 89 -24.81 4.71 -8.02
N VAL A 90 -24.99 5.60 -9.00
CA VAL A 90 -26.20 6.44 -9.14
C VAL A 90 -26.90 6.03 -10.43
N SER A 91 -28.15 5.59 -10.32
CA SER A 91 -28.96 5.18 -11.47
C SER A 91 -30.28 5.93 -11.54
N SER A 92 -30.49 6.69 -12.61
CA SER A 92 -31.75 7.37 -12.89
C SER A 92 -32.56 6.59 -13.94
N GLU A 93 -33.85 6.38 -13.65
CA GLU A 93 -34.80 5.75 -14.57
C GLU A 93 -35.67 6.83 -15.23
N GLY A 94 -35.81 6.77 -16.55
CA GLY A 94 -36.55 7.78 -17.32
C GLY A 94 -36.39 7.58 -18.83
N PHE A 95 -36.71 8.62 -19.62
CA PHE A 95 -36.59 8.56 -21.08
C PHE A 95 -35.15 8.30 -21.55
N TRP A 96 -34.16 8.75 -20.77
CA TRP A 96 -32.76 8.39 -20.89
C TRP A 96 -32.31 7.78 -19.56
N SER A 97 -32.36 6.45 -19.44
CA SER A 97 -31.79 5.79 -18.27
C SER A 97 -30.28 6.00 -18.26
N SER A 98 -29.74 6.30 -17.08
CA SER A 98 -28.30 6.47 -16.91
C SER A 98 -27.85 5.83 -15.62
N THR A 99 -26.73 5.10 -15.67
CA THR A 99 -26.06 4.51 -14.51
C THR A 99 -24.62 4.99 -14.52
N ARG A 100 -24.18 5.58 -13.42
CA ARG A 100 -22.82 6.09 -13.24
C ARG A 100 -22.21 5.49 -11.98
N GLN A 101 -20.93 5.16 -12.04
CA GLN A 101 -20.18 4.58 -10.93
C GLN A 101 -18.99 5.45 -10.59
N PHE A 102 -18.77 5.68 -9.31
CA PHE A 102 -17.73 6.56 -8.78
C PHE A 102 -16.92 5.80 -7.74
N HIS A 103 -15.59 5.82 -7.87
CA HIS A 103 -14.68 5.26 -6.87
C HIS A 103 -14.35 6.34 -5.83
N LEU A 104 -14.80 6.12 -4.60
CA LEU A 104 -14.63 7.06 -3.49
C LEU A 104 -13.60 6.53 -2.49
N GLU A 105 -12.78 7.43 -1.97
CA GLU A 105 -11.85 7.17 -0.87
C GLU A 105 -12.20 8.06 0.31
N LEU A 106 -12.32 7.46 1.50
CA LEU A 106 -12.50 8.21 2.74
C LEU A 106 -11.15 8.81 3.16
N ALA A 107 -11.12 10.11 3.43
CA ALA A 107 -9.87 10.81 3.72
C ALA A 107 -9.24 10.38 5.07
N ASP A 108 -10.07 10.03 6.05
CA ASP A 108 -9.65 9.59 7.38
C ASP A 108 -10.42 8.31 7.79
N PRO A 109 -10.05 7.15 7.24
CA PRO A 109 -10.78 5.90 7.47
C PRO A 109 -10.57 5.30 8.87
N GLU A 110 -9.65 5.85 9.65
CA GLU A 110 -9.33 5.38 11.00
C GLU A 110 -10.25 6.02 12.06
N HIS A 111 -10.65 7.28 11.84
CA HIS A 111 -11.48 8.03 12.79
C HIS A 111 -12.88 8.36 12.28
N SER A 112 -13.20 8.02 11.03
CA SER A 112 -14.51 8.28 10.42
C SER A 112 -15.06 7.06 9.71
N VAL A 113 -16.38 6.95 9.61
CA VAL A 113 -17.09 5.95 8.80
C VAL A 113 -18.03 6.62 7.82
N MET A 114 -18.19 6.06 6.62
CA MET A 114 -19.13 6.55 5.62
C MET A 114 -20.27 5.56 5.38
N ALA A 115 -21.50 6.08 5.39
CA ALA A 115 -22.73 5.33 5.12
C ALA A 115 -23.66 6.08 4.16
N LEU A 116 -24.64 5.37 3.60
CA LEU A 116 -25.68 5.94 2.76
C LEU A 116 -26.98 6.03 3.56
N ALA A 117 -27.41 7.25 3.89
CA ALA A 117 -28.71 7.48 4.50
C ALA A 117 -29.81 7.49 3.42
N GLY A 118 -30.86 6.71 3.67
CA GLY A 118 -32.09 6.75 2.88
C GLY A 118 -32.99 7.93 3.27
N GLY A 119 -34.03 8.15 2.47
CA GLY A 119 -34.98 9.25 2.64
C GLY A 119 -35.48 9.75 1.29
N ALA A 120 -36.35 10.77 1.30
CA ALA A 120 -36.78 11.43 0.06
C ALA A 120 -35.61 12.07 -0.69
N GLU A 121 -34.60 12.51 0.07
CA GLU A 121 -33.32 13.05 -0.41
C GLU A 121 -32.21 12.22 0.23
N PRO A 122 -31.75 11.14 -0.42
CA PRO A 122 -30.63 10.35 0.09
C PRO A 122 -29.35 11.17 0.21
N GLU A 123 -28.50 10.81 1.18
CA GLU A 123 -27.25 11.52 1.48
C GLU A 123 -26.15 10.52 1.89
N LEU A 124 -24.90 10.87 1.64
CA LEU A 124 -23.77 10.28 2.34
C LEU A 124 -23.69 10.88 3.75
N VAL A 125 -23.51 10.01 4.74
CA VAL A 125 -23.28 10.39 6.13
C VAL A 125 -21.87 9.96 6.50
N ILE A 126 -21.03 10.93 6.83
CA ILE A 126 -19.67 10.72 7.34
C ILE A 126 -19.70 11.01 8.83
N THR A 127 -19.54 9.96 9.64
CA THR A 127 -19.58 10.06 11.10
C THR A 127 -18.17 9.88 11.64
N GLY A 128 -17.64 10.90 12.31
CA GLY A 128 -16.42 10.82 13.11
C GLY A 128 -16.72 10.77 14.61
N GLU A 129 -15.69 10.87 15.45
CA GLU A 129 -15.82 10.74 16.92
C GLU A 129 -16.79 11.75 17.57
N ALA A 130 -16.89 12.98 17.04
CA ALA A 130 -17.69 14.06 17.63
C ALA A 130 -18.62 14.78 16.63
N THR A 131 -18.54 14.45 15.34
CA THR A 131 -19.24 15.18 14.29
C THR A 131 -19.86 14.24 13.28
N GLU A 132 -21.09 14.55 12.88
CA GLU A 132 -21.74 13.96 11.73
C GLU A 132 -21.77 15.00 10.61
N TYR A 133 -21.27 14.63 9.43
CA TYR A 133 -21.33 15.43 8.23
C TYR A 133 -22.21 14.74 7.18
N ARG A 134 -23.04 15.51 6.50
CA ARG A 134 -23.98 15.02 5.48
C ARG A 134 -23.73 15.73 4.17
N CYS A 135 -23.67 14.98 3.09
CA CYS A 135 -23.54 15.53 1.74
C CYS A 135 -24.30 14.68 0.71
N ALA A 136 -24.81 15.33 -0.32
CA ALA A 136 -25.36 14.69 -1.51
C ALA A 136 -24.57 15.17 -2.73
N PRO A 137 -23.36 14.63 -3.00
CA PRO A 137 -22.46 15.18 -4.03
C PRO A 137 -22.98 14.96 -5.47
N TRP A 138 -24.09 14.25 -5.63
CA TRP A 138 -24.84 14.09 -6.88
C TRP A 138 -25.96 15.13 -7.07
N SER A 139 -26.31 15.89 -6.03
CA SER A 139 -27.45 16.81 -6.03
C SER A 139 -27.03 18.24 -6.37
N GLY A 140 -28.02 19.08 -6.72
CA GLY A 140 -27.82 20.49 -7.03
C GLY A 140 -27.70 20.80 -8.52
N ARG A 141 -27.54 22.10 -8.85
CA ARG A 141 -27.42 22.57 -10.26
C ARG A 141 -26.07 22.22 -10.89
N SER A 142 -25.04 22.15 -10.06
CA SER A 142 -23.70 21.69 -10.41
C SER A 142 -23.31 20.61 -9.41
N PRO A 143 -23.62 19.33 -9.69
CA PRO A 143 -23.25 18.23 -8.82
C PRO A 143 -21.73 18.20 -8.59
N GLU A 144 -21.32 18.08 -7.34
CA GLU A 144 -19.91 18.05 -6.95
C GLU A 144 -19.15 16.89 -7.64
N LEU A 145 -19.80 15.72 -7.81
CA LEU A 145 -19.24 14.59 -8.56
C LEU A 145 -18.92 14.95 -10.02
N ASP A 146 -19.73 15.79 -10.66
CA ASP A 146 -19.52 16.20 -12.05
C ASP A 146 -18.36 17.18 -12.16
N GLU A 147 -18.29 18.14 -11.23
CA GLU A 147 -17.18 19.08 -11.15
C GLU A 147 -15.87 18.35 -10.83
N ALA A 148 -15.88 17.44 -9.87
CA ALA A 148 -14.73 16.64 -9.46
C ALA A 148 -14.21 15.76 -10.62
N GLN A 149 -15.11 15.12 -11.37
CA GLN A 149 -14.76 14.35 -12.55
C GLN A 149 -14.22 15.23 -13.68
N TYR A 150 -14.80 16.41 -13.90
CA TYR A 150 -14.36 17.37 -14.92
C TYR A 150 -12.96 17.94 -14.63
N ARG A 151 -12.65 18.24 -13.35
CA ARG A 151 -11.31 18.73 -12.95
C ARG A 151 -10.21 17.72 -13.25
N GLY A 152 -10.50 16.43 -13.22
CA GLY A 152 -9.57 15.36 -13.60
C GLY A 152 -8.34 15.23 -12.70
N LEU A 153 -8.40 15.77 -11.47
CA LEU A 153 -7.39 15.50 -10.44
C LEU A 153 -7.42 14.01 -10.08
N PRO A 154 -6.26 13.33 -9.89
CA PRO A 154 -6.25 11.92 -9.50
C PRO A 154 -7.09 11.64 -8.24
N PHE A 155 -7.06 12.59 -7.30
CA PHE A 155 -7.91 12.66 -6.12
C PHE A 155 -8.59 14.03 -6.12
N ALA A 156 -9.89 14.06 -6.41
CA ALA A 156 -10.67 15.29 -6.38
C ALA A 156 -11.47 15.33 -5.07
N PRO A 157 -11.28 16.34 -4.21
CA PRO A 157 -12.01 16.43 -2.96
C PRO A 157 -13.50 16.65 -3.24
N ILE A 158 -14.33 15.96 -2.46
CA ILE A 158 -15.77 16.16 -2.40
C ILE A 158 -16.22 16.17 -0.93
N CYS A 159 -17.44 16.61 -0.64
CA CYS A 159 -18.01 16.60 0.71
C CYS A 159 -17.11 17.35 1.72
N GLU A 160 -16.66 18.55 1.35
CA GLU A 160 -15.71 19.36 2.14
C GLU A 160 -14.44 18.56 2.49
N GLU A 161 -13.80 17.97 1.48
CA GLU A 161 -12.49 17.27 1.58
C GLU A 161 -12.48 16.01 2.45
N ARG A 162 -13.62 15.60 3.01
CA ARG A 162 -13.74 14.36 3.80
C ARG A 162 -13.70 13.11 2.95
N VAL A 163 -13.99 13.23 1.66
CA VAL A 163 -13.99 12.14 0.69
C VAL A 163 -13.27 12.60 -0.57
N PHE A 164 -12.52 11.70 -1.20
CA PHE A 164 -11.94 11.92 -2.52
C PHE A 164 -12.67 11.09 -3.56
N LEU A 165 -13.08 11.74 -4.65
CA LEU A 165 -13.35 11.05 -5.91
C LEU A 165 -12.01 10.68 -6.56
N ARG A 166 -11.77 9.38 -6.75
CA ARG A 166 -10.60 8.89 -7.49
C ARG A 166 -10.88 8.93 -8.99
N ASN A 167 -10.15 9.78 -9.73
CA ASN A 167 -10.30 9.88 -11.18
C ASN A 167 -9.23 9.10 -11.93
N GLN A 168 -9.62 8.47 -13.04
CA GLN A 168 -8.65 7.85 -13.94
C GLN A 168 -7.76 8.92 -14.56
N VAL A 169 -6.46 8.76 -14.35
CA VAL A 169 -5.43 9.60 -14.94
C VAL A 169 -4.42 8.74 -15.70
N ARG A 170 -3.74 9.33 -16.68
CA ARG A 170 -2.63 8.65 -17.36
C ARG A 170 -1.38 8.79 -16.51
N GLY A 171 -0.66 7.69 -16.28
CA GLY A 171 0.69 7.70 -15.72
C GLY A 171 1.68 8.29 -16.70
N ASN A 172 1.70 9.63 -16.79
CA ASN A 172 2.73 10.42 -17.44
C ASN A 172 2.58 11.89 -16.99
N SER A 173 3.62 12.65 -17.26
CA SER A 173 3.83 14.10 -17.14
C SER A 173 2.65 15.09 -17.20
N THR A 174 1.49 14.75 -17.74
CA THR A 174 0.59 15.79 -18.25
C THR A 174 -0.31 16.45 -17.20
N ASN A 175 -0.44 15.87 -15.99
CA ASN A 175 -1.35 16.38 -14.94
C ASN A 175 -0.64 17.19 -13.82
N ARG A 176 0.65 17.51 -13.99
CA ARG A 176 1.57 18.01 -12.94
C ARG A 176 1.16 19.31 -12.27
N GLU A 177 0.86 20.34 -13.07
CA GLU A 177 0.66 21.70 -12.57
C GLU A 177 -0.60 21.75 -11.70
N ALA A 178 -1.66 21.06 -12.14
CA ALA A 178 -2.90 20.92 -11.37
C ALA A 178 -2.73 20.09 -10.08
N VAL A 179 -1.97 18.99 -10.09
CA VAL A 179 -1.73 18.19 -8.87
C VAL A 179 -0.82 18.93 -7.89
N ALA A 180 0.24 19.57 -8.37
CA ALA A 180 1.15 20.32 -7.53
C ALA A 180 0.47 21.56 -6.91
N GLU A 181 -0.38 22.24 -7.66
CA GLU A 181 -1.23 23.34 -7.16
C GLU A 181 -2.27 22.80 -6.17
N PHE A 182 -2.93 21.69 -6.48
CA PHE A 182 -3.87 21.02 -5.56
C PHE A 182 -3.22 20.65 -4.23
N LEU A 183 -2.07 19.97 -4.25
CA LEU A 183 -1.34 19.60 -3.03
C LEU A 183 -0.93 20.86 -2.26
N ARG A 184 -0.51 21.93 -2.93
CA ARG A 184 -0.18 23.18 -2.23
C ARG A 184 -1.39 23.83 -1.56
N ASP A 185 -2.52 23.86 -2.26
CA ASP A 185 -3.70 24.61 -1.85
C ASP A 185 -4.57 23.84 -0.83
N ASN A 186 -4.50 22.51 -0.83
CA ASN A 186 -5.36 21.63 -0.02
C ASN A 186 -4.54 20.77 0.97
N VAL A 187 -3.24 20.62 0.75
CA VAL A 187 -2.32 19.97 1.70
C VAL A 187 -1.35 21.04 2.23
N VAL A 188 -1.80 21.82 3.21
CA VAL A 188 -0.93 22.68 4.00
C VAL A 188 -0.09 21.78 4.90
N PHE A 189 1.12 21.50 4.44
CA PHE A 189 2.18 20.78 5.14
C PHE A 189 2.50 21.45 6.49
N GLY A 190 1.77 21.04 7.53
CA GLY A 190 1.83 21.62 8.88
C GLY A 190 0.47 21.89 9.54
N GLU A 191 -0.65 21.92 8.81
CA GLU A 191 -2.00 22.18 9.39
C GLU A 191 -3.20 21.47 8.70
N SER A 192 -3.06 20.75 7.57
CA SER A 192 -4.24 20.41 6.73
C SER A 192 -5.02 19.12 7.00
N ILE A 193 -4.86 18.48 8.14
CA ILE A 193 -5.97 17.71 8.77
C ILE A 193 -6.35 18.33 10.14
N VAL A 194 -5.55 19.29 10.62
CA VAL A 194 -5.75 19.97 11.90
C VAL A 194 -6.91 20.99 11.82
N ASN A 195 -7.28 21.46 10.63
CA ASN A 195 -8.50 22.26 10.46
C ASN A 195 -9.80 21.42 10.52
N MET A 196 -9.72 20.09 10.44
CA MET A 196 -10.89 19.19 10.54
C MET A 196 -11.16 18.74 11.99
N ILE A 197 -10.23 18.94 12.92
CA ILE A 197 -10.35 18.55 14.35
C ILE A 197 -10.40 19.77 15.30
N LYS A 198 -10.46 21.01 14.80
CA LYS A 198 -10.67 22.19 15.66
C LYS A 198 -12.16 22.45 15.94
N GLY A 199 -12.74 21.51 16.67
CA GLY A 199 -14.09 21.57 17.23
C GLY A 199 -14.14 21.36 18.75
N SER A 200 -13.02 21.48 19.47
CA SER A 200 -12.94 21.83 20.91
C SER A 200 -11.49 21.73 21.39
N PHE A 201 -11.11 22.64 22.29
CA PHE A 201 -9.81 22.85 22.93
C PHE A 201 -8.89 23.89 22.27
N TYR A 202 -8.50 24.81 23.15
CA TYR A 202 -7.91 26.13 22.92
C TYR A 202 -6.38 26.09 22.86
N GLU A 203 -5.83 27.06 22.12
CA GLU A 203 -4.59 27.85 22.32
C GLU A 203 -3.36 27.17 22.97
N ASP A 204 -2.25 27.07 22.22
CA ASP A 204 -1.27 28.16 22.20
C ASP A 204 -0.19 28.00 21.11
N ALA A 205 0.24 29.16 20.61
CA ALA A 205 1.50 29.56 19.97
C ALA A 205 2.43 28.51 19.29
N PHE A 206 2.59 28.69 17.97
CA PHE A 206 3.81 28.57 17.15
C PHE A 206 4.71 27.32 17.25
N MET A 207 4.99 26.74 16.08
CA MET A 207 6.12 25.81 15.81
C MET A 207 6.08 24.52 16.63
N ASN A 208 5.16 23.62 16.29
CA ASN A 208 5.33 22.22 16.62
C ASN A 208 5.83 21.48 15.38
N SER A 209 7.14 21.23 15.33
CA SER A 209 7.59 19.88 15.03
C SER A 209 6.66 18.95 15.81
N GLY A 210 5.93 18.06 15.12
CA GLY A 210 5.13 17.03 15.79
C GLY A 210 5.94 16.42 16.93
N PRO A 211 5.30 16.01 18.05
CA PRO A 211 6.01 15.56 19.24
C PRO A 211 7.13 14.65 18.78
N VAL A 212 8.37 15.05 19.09
CA VAL A 212 9.52 14.18 18.95
C VAL A 212 9.14 12.98 19.81
N VAL A 213 8.62 11.93 19.19
CA VAL A 213 8.69 10.60 19.77
C VAL A 213 10.14 10.49 20.15
N GLU A 214 10.44 10.28 21.44
CA GLU A 214 11.79 9.97 21.90
C GLU A 214 12.26 8.77 21.06
N GLY A 215 12.88 9.07 19.93
CA GLY A 215 13.39 8.10 19.01
C GLY A 215 14.49 7.41 19.76
N ALA A 216 14.41 6.08 19.84
CA ALA A 216 15.51 5.25 20.33
C ALA A 216 16.83 5.86 19.82
N ASP A 217 17.74 6.20 20.74
CA ASP A 217 19.00 6.86 20.45
C ASP A 217 19.54 6.29 19.13
N ALA A 218 19.77 7.14 18.13
CA ALA A 218 20.20 6.70 16.81
C ALA A 218 21.43 5.79 16.92
N GLY A 219 22.29 6.03 17.93
CA GLY A 219 23.40 5.15 18.31
C GLY A 219 22.96 3.76 18.77
N GLU A 220 21.97 3.66 19.65
CA GLU A 220 21.38 2.38 20.08
C GLU A 220 20.71 1.63 18.94
N THR A 221 19.97 2.33 18.07
CA THR A 221 19.32 1.70 16.91
C THR A 221 20.34 1.17 15.90
N VAL A 222 21.37 1.97 15.58
CA VAL A 222 22.49 1.53 14.74
C VAL A 222 23.19 0.31 15.35
N LYS A 223 23.40 0.33 16.68
CA LYS A 223 23.97 -0.81 17.41
C LYS A 223 23.08 -2.05 17.32
N ALA A 224 21.75 -1.89 17.41
CA ALA A 224 20.79 -2.97 17.25
C ALA A 224 20.83 -3.56 15.83
N LEU A 225 20.83 -2.72 14.78
CA LEU A 225 20.99 -3.13 13.39
C LEU A 225 22.31 -3.88 13.13
N GLY A 226 23.33 -3.65 13.96
CA GLY A 226 24.62 -4.34 13.94
C GLY A 226 25.46 -3.94 12.74
N LYS A 227 26.26 -4.87 12.22
CA LYS A 227 27.03 -4.69 10.98
C LYS A 227 26.88 -5.91 10.08
N ALA A 228 27.08 -5.73 8.79
CA ALA A 228 27.18 -6.85 7.88
C ALA A 228 28.40 -7.73 8.24
N LYS A 229 28.25 -9.05 8.10
CA LYS A 229 29.32 -10.03 8.31
C LYS A 229 30.30 -10.03 7.12
N LEU A 230 31.36 -9.24 7.24
CA LEU A 230 32.38 -9.04 6.20
C LEU A 230 33.77 -9.54 6.65
N ASP A 231 34.60 -10.02 5.73
CA ASP A 231 36.02 -10.33 6.01
C ASP A 231 36.87 -9.04 6.07
N ASN A 232 36.44 -7.99 5.37
CA ASN A 232 37.02 -6.66 5.42
C ASN A 232 35.94 -5.58 5.32
N ALA A 233 36.13 -4.48 6.03
CA ALA A 233 35.20 -3.35 6.07
C ALA A 233 35.94 -2.04 5.75
N PRO A 234 36.40 -1.83 4.51
CA PRO A 234 37.10 -0.59 4.16
C PRO A 234 36.14 0.61 4.19
N VAL A 235 36.70 1.79 4.46
CA VAL A 235 35.98 3.06 4.26
C VAL A 235 36.07 3.49 2.81
N PHE A 236 34.93 3.79 2.19
CA PHE A 236 34.85 4.25 0.80
C PHE A 236 33.79 5.35 0.66
N ARG A 237 33.82 6.08 -0.46
CA ARG A 237 32.84 7.12 -0.76
C ARG A 237 31.61 6.50 -1.42
N ALA A 238 30.48 6.58 -0.74
CA ALA A 238 29.17 6.21 -1.28
C ALA A 238 28.54 7.37 -2.08
N SER A 239 27.64 7.03 -2.99
CA SER A 239 26.97 7.98 -3.91
C SER A 239 25.52 8.28 -3.49
N PHE A 240 25.25 8.34 -2.18
CA PHE A 240 23.95 8.74 -1.63
C PHE A 240 23.62 10.18 -2.03
N ASN A 241 22.33 10.51 -2.09
CA ASN A 241 21.83 11.88 -2.27
C ASN A 241 21.13 12.38 -0.99
N PHE A 242 21.74 12.09 0.16
CA PHE A 242 21.39 12.59 1.49
C PHE A 242 22.65 12.58 2.36
N ASP A 243 22.61 13.37 3.43
CA ASP A 243 23.66 13.40 4.44
C ASP A 243 23.47 12.30 5.49
N LEU A 244 24.58 11.89 6.10
CA LEU A 244 24.64 10.82 7.09
C LEU A 244 25.25 11.34 8.39
N GLU A 245 24.65 10.95 9.51
CA GLU A 245 25.18 11.24 10.83
C GLU A 245 26.54 10.55 11.02
N GLY A 246 27.58 11.32 11.35
CA GLY A 246 28.93 10.81 11.61
C GLY A 246 29.71 10.32 10.37
N ALA A 247 29.25 10.58 9.14
CA ALA A 247 29.93 10.18 7.90
C ALA A 247 30.12 11.36 6.92
N GLU A 248 31.14 12.18 7.17
CA GLU A 248 31.45 13.35 6.34
C GLU A 248 31.83 12.99 4.89
N GLY A 249 31.30 13.77 3.95
CA GLY A 249 31.60 13.62 2.52
C GLY A 249 31.14 12.29 1.90
N GLY A 250 30.17 11.62 2.54
CA GLY A 250 29.65 10.31 2.11
C GLY A 250 30.65 9.17 2.31
N ARG A 251 31.65 9.34 3.18
CA ARG A 251 32.65 8.30 3.49
C ARG A 251 32.08 7.35 4.54
N VAL A 252 31.75 6.13 4.10
CA VAL A 252 31.14 5.09 4.95
C VAL A 252 32.04 3.88 5.05
N GLU A 253 32.07 3.26 6.23
CA GLU A 253 32.66 1.93 6.43
C GLU A 253 31.73 0.88 5.83
N ALA A 254 32.27 -0.02 5.01
CA ALA A 254 31.45 -1.02 4.33
C ALA A 254 30.66 -1.89 5.32
N GLY A 255 29.35 -2.02 5.09
CA GLY A 255 28.46 -2.86 5.89
C GLY A 255 28.03 -2.28 7.24
N SER A 256 28.45 -1.05 7.56
CA SER A 256 28.00 -0.32 8.75
C SER A 256 26.76 0.52 8.44
N TRP A 257 25.86 0.63 9.42
CA TRP A 257 24.67 1.47 9.33
C TRP A 257 24.93 2.88 9.86
N TYR A 258 24.36 3.86 9.19
CA TYR A 258 24.41 5.28 9.53
C TYR A 258 23.01 5.85 9.51
N ALA A 259 22.63 6.66 10.50
CA ALA A 259 21.36 7.37 10.46
C ALA A 259 21.38 8.39 9.32
N ILE A 260 20.27 8.48 8.58
CA ILE A 260 20.08 9.54 7.58
C ILE A 260 19.75 10.82 8.32
N LYS A 261 20.51 11.88 8.04
CA LYS A 261 20.32 13.18 8.66
C LYS A 261 18.93 13.72 8.31
N ASP A 262 18.27 14.34 9.29
CA ASP A 262 16.94 14.96 9.15
C ASP A 262 15.80 13.99 8.77
N VAL A 263 16.05 12.67 8.79
CA VAL A 263 15.04 11.62 8.54
C VAL A 263 15.09 10.57 9.67
N PRO A 264 14.55 10.88 10.86
CA PRO A 264 14.58 9.98 12.02
C PRO A 264 14.01 8.59 11.70
N GLY A 265 14.62 7.55 12.26
CA GLY A 265 14.19 6.15 12.08
C GLY A 265 14.62 5.50 10.76
N VAL A 266 15.33 6.23 9.89
CA VAL A 266 15.86 5.70 8.62
C VAL A 266 17.38 5.68 8.63
N TYR A 267 17.94 4.57 8.16
CA TYR A 267 19.38 4.31 8.18
C TYR A 267 19.87 3.86 6.82
N ALA A 268 21.10 4.20 6.46
CA ALA A 268 21.71 3.79 5.21
C ALA A 268 22.95 2.92 5.44
N SER A 269 23.23 2.02 4.50
CA SER A 269 24.46 1.24 4.45
C SER A 269 24.89 1.02 3.01
N ALA A 270 26.19 0.81 2.80
CA ALA A 270 26.74 0.45 1.51
C ALA A 270 27.87 -0.59 1.64
N MET A 271 28.02 -1.47 0.65
CA MET A 271 29.09 -2.47 0.60
C MET A 271 29.28 -3.03 -0.81
N LYS A 272 30.28 -3.91 -0.97
CA LYS A 272 30.44 -4.74 -2.17
C LYS A 272 30.30 -6.22 -1.81
N PRO A 273 29.61 -7.06 -2.60
CA PRO A 273 29.42 -8.47 -2.28
C PRO A 273 30.72 -9.26 -2.10
N GLY A 274 31.81 -8.84 -2.75
CA GLY A 274 33.12 -9.47 -2.60
C GLY A 274 33.76 -9.31 -1.21
N MET A 275 33.22 -8.42 -0.36
CA MET A 275 33.68 -8.19 1.01
C MET A 275 33.02 -9.13 2.03
N ILE A 276 31.92 -9.79 1.64
CA ILE A 276 31.17 -10.71 2.52
C ILE A 276 32.10 -11.79 3.06
N SER A 277 31.91 -12.16 4.33
CA SER A 277 32.79 -13.14 4.95
C SER A 277 32.84 -14.46 4.18
N ARG A 278 34.03 -15.07 4.10
CA ARG A 278 34.20 -16.40 3.51
C ARG A 278 33.32 -17.46 4.16
N GLU A 279 33.02 -17.34 5.45
CA GLU A 279 32.11 -18.26 6.15
C GLU A 279 30.67 -18.24 5.60
N ILE A 280 30.29 -17.17 4.92
CA ILE A 280 29.02 -17.03 4.22
C ILE A 280 29.19 -17.38 2.73
N LEU A 281 30.19 -16.81 2.05
CA LEU A 281 30.37 -17.01 0.61
C LEU A 281 30.73 -18.44 0.21
N SER A 282 31.36 -19.22 1.09
CA SER A 282 31.87 -20.56 0.78
C SER A 282 30.92 -21.71 1.13
N ARG A 283 29.71 -21.41 1.65
CA ARG A 283 28.75 -22.45 2.03
C ARG A 283 28.28 -23.27 0.81
N PRO A 284 28.53 -24.59 0.78
CA PRO A 284 28.26 -25.41 -0.40
C PRO A 284 26.76 -25.59 -0.61
N GLY A 285 26.34 -25.56 -1.87
CA GLY A 285 24.98 -25.97 -2.25
C GLY A 285 23.89 -24.91 -2.09
N GLU A 286 24.12 -23.83 -1.33
CA GLU A 286 23.12 -22.79 -1.06
C GLU A 286 23.00 -21.73 -2.18
N THR A 287 24.12 -21.29 -2.77
CA THR A 287 24.13 -20.30 -3.87
C THR A 287 25.11 -20.68 -4.98
N HIS A 288 25.06 -19.99 -6.11
CA HIS A 288 26.18 -19.98 -7.07
C HIS A 288 27.31 -19.08 -6.56
N GLY A 289 28.53 -19.31 -7.06
CA GLY A 289 29.68 -18.46 -6.74
C GLY A 289 29.60 -17.11 -7.42
N LEU A 290 30.10 -16.07 -6.75
CA LEU A 290 30.13 -14.70 -7.29
C LEU A 290 31.34 -14.51 -8.20
N ASP A 291 31.12 -13.96 -9.40
CA ASP A 291 32.21 -13.59 -10.30
C ASP A 291 32.84 -12.23 -9.95
N GLY A 292 33.87 -11.81 -10.70
CA GLY A 292 34.57 -10.55 -10.42
C GLY A 292 33.70 -9.30 -10.57
N VAL A 293 32.68 -9.34 -11.42
CA VAL A 293 31.78 -8.20 -11.64
C VAL A 293 30.84 -8.06 -10.45
N GLU A 294 30.17 -9.15 -10.05
CA GLU A 294 29.26 -9.13 -8.90
C GLU A 294 30.00 -8.84 -7.59
N ARG A 295 31.22 -9.36 -7.43
CA ARG A 295 32.05 -9.07 -6.26
C ARG A 295 32.41 -7.60 -6.13
N GLY A 296 32.58 -6.91 -7.26
CA GLY A 296 32.98 -5.50 -7.32
C GLY A 296 31.83 -4.50 -7.40
N ALA A 297 30.60 -4.98 -7.54
CA ALA A 297 29.39 -4.18 -7.68
C ALA A 297 29.04 -3.45 -6.37
N ASP A 298 28.49 -2.23 -6.50
CA ASP A 298 28.00 -1.48 -5.36
C ASP A 298 26.60 -1.94 -4.97
N VAL A 299 26.38 -2.11 -3.66
CA VAL A 299 25.07 -2.31 -3.05
C VAL A 299 24.83 -1.17 -2.08
N TYR A 300 23.70 -0.48 -2.26
CA TYR A 300 23.23 0.59 -1.39
C TYR A 300 21.93 0.15 -0.73
N MET A 301 21.73 0.48 0.54
CA MET A 301 20.56 0.05 1.30
C MET A 301 19.98 1.17 2.15
N MET A 302 18.67 1.10 2.40
CA MET A 302 17.96 1.87 3.42
C MET A 302 17.22 0.91 4.34
N ALA A 303 17.38 1.09 5.64
CA ALA A 303 16.63 0.38 6.67
C ALA A 303 15.64 1.34 7.33
N PHE A 304 14.38 0.89 7.45
CA PHE A 304 13.30 1.60 8.11
C PHE A 304 12.94 0.86 9.38
N ASP A 305 12.95 1.57 10.50
CA ASP A 305 12.52 1.08 11.81
C ASP A 305 10.99 1.01 11.91
N LEU A 306 10.42 -0.18 11.78
CA LEU A 306 8.97 -0.37 11.67
C LEU A 306 8.20 -0.09 12.97
N GLU A 307 8.89 0.16 14.08
CA GLU A 307 8.25 0.71 15.27
C GLU A 307 7.76 2.14 15.02
N GLN A 308 8.47 2.91 14.19
CA GLN A 308 8.20 4.32 13.90
C GLN A 308 7.34 4.55 12.65
N PHE A 309 7.09 3.50 11.87
CA PHE A 309 6.46 3.63 10.55
C PHE A 309 5.29 2.69 10.35
N GLU A 310 4.28 3.21 9.66
CA GLU A 310 3.32 2.42 8.91
C GLU A 310 3.88 2.10 7.52
N LEU A 311 3.46 0.97 6.96
CA LEU A 311 3.79 0.56 5.60
C LEU A 311 2.50 0.52 4.79
N GLY A 312 2.55 1.05 3.57
CA GLY A 312 1.45 0.94 2.63
C GLY A 312 1.92 0.58 1.23
N TYR A 313 0.94 0.25 0.39
CA TYR A 313 1.13 -0.16 -0.99
C TYR A 313 0.07 0.52 -1.86
N GLU A 314 0.48 1.05 -3.01
CA GLU A 314 -0.43 1.64 -3.98
C GLU A 314 -0.13 1.10 -5.39
N LEU A 315 -1.20 0.88 -6.15
CA LEU A 315 -1.11 0.41 -7.52
C LEU A 315 -0.81 1.55 -8.48
N GLY A 316 0.06 1.29 -9.45
CA GLY A 316 0.28 2.19 -10.57
C GLY A 316 -0.97 2.35 -11.43
N THR A 317 -1.05 3.44 -12.21
CA THR A 317 -2.17 3.66 -13.12
C THR A 317 -2.34 2.52 -14.15
N GLU A 318 -1.28 1.75 -14.39
CA GLU A 318 -1.28 0.66 -15.36
C GLU A 318 -0.74 -0.66 -14.81
N HIS A 319 0.38 -0.62 -14.09
CA HIS A 319 1.12 -1.80 -13.66
C HIS A 319 1.05 -2.02 -12.14
N PRO A 320 0.97 -3.29 -11.71
CA PRO A 320 0.73 -4.49 -12.51
C PRO A 320 -0.67 -4.50 -13.16
N ARG A 321 -0.76 -5.03 -14.39
CA ARG A 321 -2.05 -5.26 -15.08
C ARG A 321 -2.77 -6.48 -14.47
N LEU A 322 -4.08 -6.62 -14.70
CA LEU A 322 -4.87 -7.71 -14.12
C LEU A 322 -5.04 -8.92 -15.05
N GLY A 323 -4.95 -8.71 -16.37
CA GLY A 323 -5.07 -9.77 -17.36
C GLY A 323 -3.97 -10.83 -17.28
N TRP A 324 -4.06 -11.84 -18.14
CA TRP A 324 -3.06 -12.90 -18.23
C TRP A 324 -1.68 -12.40 -18.67
N SER A 325 -0.63 -12.84 -17.96
CA SER A 325 0.73 -12.87 -18.48
C SER A 325 0.80 -13.75 -19.74
N PRO A 326 1.67 -13.43 -20.72
CA PRO A 326 1.91 -14.32 -21.85
C PRO A 326 2.75 -15.56 -21.47
N ARG A 327 3.26 -15.65 -20.23
CA ARG A 327 4.18 -16.72 -19.81
C ARG A 327 3.49 -18.08 -19.57
N PRO A 328 2.39 -18.18 -18.81
CA PRO A 328 1.72 -19.46 -18.59
C PRO A 328 1.01 -19.96 -19.84
N SER A 329 1.01 -21.27 -20.04
CA SER A 329 0.35 -21.94 -21.16
C SER A 329 -0.23 -23.29 -20.74
N GLY A 330 -1.07 -23.89 -21.59
CA GLY A 330 -1.68 -25.19 -21.31
C GLY A 330 -2.54 -25.14 -20.05
N ALA A 331 -2.36 -26.11 -19.15
CA ALA A 331 -3.16 -26.25 -17.92
C ALA A 331 -3.05 -25.05 -16.95
N GLY A 332 -1.97 -24.27 -17.02
CA GLY A 332 -1.79 -23.09 -16.16
C GLY A 332 -2.56 -21.86 -16.64
N ARG A 333 -3.29 -21.94 -17.76
CA ARG A 333 -4.07 -20.83 -18.31
C ARG A 333 -5.49 -21.28 -18.65
N ASN A 334 -6.48 -20.64 -18.03
CA ASN A 334 -7.87 -20.77 -18.44
C ASN A 334 -8.15 -19.77 -19.58
N TYR A 335 -8.30 -20.29 -20.80
CA TYR A 335 -8.54 -19.46 -21.99
C TYR A 335 -9.96 -18.90 -22.09
N ARG A 336 -10.87 -19.27 -21.17
CA ARG A 336 -12.25 -18.77 -21.12
C ARG A 336 -12.41 -17.54 -20.22
N THR A 337 -11.39 -17.19 -19.45
CA THR A 337 -11.41 -16.02 -18.56
C THR A 337 -10.47 -14.93 -19.05
N PRO A 338 -10.80 -13.65 -18.83
CA PRO A 338 -9.98 -12.53 -19.32
C PRO A 338 -8.62 -12.41 -18.61
N GLY A 339 -8.53 -12.83 -17.34
CA GLY A 339 -7.30 -12.96 -16.57
C GLY A 339 -7.31 -14.18 -15.65
N PRO A 340 -6.24 -14.40 -14.87
CA PRO A 340 -6.12 -15.53 -13.94
C PRO A 340 -7.16 -15.50 -12.83
N ASP A 341 -7.63 -14.31 -12.45
CA ASP A 341 -8.63 -14.13 -11.39
C ASP A 341 -10.06 -13.96 -11.93
N GLY A 342 -10.26 -14.07 -13.25
CA GLY A 342 -11.54 -13.83 -13.91
C GLY A 342 -11.77 -12.40 -14.39
N ILE A 343 -10.79 -11.50 -14.21
CA ILE A 343 -10.81 -10.09 -14.60
C ILE A 343 -9.54 -9.72 -15.38
N ASP A 344 -9.61 -8.75 -16.29
CA ASP A 344 -8.44 -8.08 -16.88
C ASP A 344 -8.44 -6.56 -16.71
N ASP A 345 -9.48 -6.01 -16.09
CA ASP A 345 -9.70 -4.59 -15.83
C ASP A 345 -10.21 -4.37 -14.40
N SER A 346 -9.95 -3.17 -13.86
CA SER A 346 -10.34 -2.79 -12.50
C SER A 346 -11.66 -2.00 -12.43
N THR A 347 -12.32 -1.66 -13.53
CA THR A 347 -13.53 -0.81 -13.51
C THR A 347 -14.61 -1.39 -12.59
N PRO A 348 -15.23 -0.56 -11.72
CA PRO A 348 -15.10 0.90 -11.63
C PRO A 348 -13.96 1.41 -10.74
N LEU A 349 -13.13 0.53 -10.18
CA LEU A 349 -12.03 0.93 -9.31
C LEU A 349 -10.90 1.60 -10.09
N VAL A 350 -10.53 2.77 -9.60
CA VAL A 350 -9.49 3.63 -10.16
C VAL A 350 -8.17 3.43 -9.42
N ARG A 351 -7.12 3.14 -10.19
CA ARG A 351 -5.73 3.08 -9.74
C ARG A 351 -5.05 4.42 -10.04
N SER A 352 -4.72 5.18 -8.99
CA SER A 352 -4.17 6.54 -9.14
C SER A 352 -2.68 6.56 -9.48
N GLY A 353 -1.92 5.53 -9.10
CA GLY A 353 -0.46 5.54 -9.21
C GLY A 353 0.22 6.65 -8.40
N MET A 354 -0.47 7.16 -7.38
CA MET A 354 -0.04 8.30 -6.58
C MET A 354 -0.54 8.11 -5.16
N LEU A 355 0.28 8.53 -4.19
CA LEU A 355 -0.08 8.58 -2.79
C LEU A 355 -1.32 9.46 -2.59
N SER A 356 -2.21 9.02 -1.71
CA SER A 356 -3.36 9.83 -1.32
C SER A 356 -2.89 11.15 -0.69
N PRO A 357 -3.48 12.30 -1.08
CA PRO A 357 -3.17 13.59 -0.49
C PRO A 357 -3.24 13.59 1.04
N ALA A 358 -4.19 12.86 1.63
CA ALA A 358 -4.37 12.72 3.08
C ALA A 358 -3.19 12.07 3.82
N LYS A 359 -2.24 11.46 3.10
CA LYS A 359 -1.07 10.77 3.68
C LYS A 359 0.25 11.52 3.42
N THR A 360 0.19 12.66 2.73
CA THR A 360 1.39 13.28 2.14
C THR A 360 2.21 14.06 3.19
N ASP A 361 1.58 14.51 4.27
CA ASP A 361 2.23 15.16 5.41
C ASP A 361 3.10 14.18 6.21
N ARG A 362 2.66 12.92 6.32
CA ARG A 362 3.32 11.85 7.08
C ARG A 362 4.31 11.02 6.25
N VAL A 363 4.42 11.24 4.93
CA VAL A 363 5.27 10.40 4.07
C VAL A 363 6.75 10.56 4.41
N VAL A 364 7.45 9.43 4.53
CA VAL A 364 8.88 9.38 4.89
C VAL A 364 9.71 8.72 3.82
N GLY A 365 9.15 7.76 3.09
CA GLY A 365 9.86 7.17 1.97
C GLY A 365 8.95 6.40 1.03
N THR A 366 9.40 6.26 -0.21
CA THR A 366 8.78 5.37 -1.19
C THR A 366 9.84 4.55 -1.90
N PHE A 367 9.45 3.38 -2.39
CA PHE A 367 10.26 2.63 -3.34
C PHE A 367 9.41 1.79 -4.29
N ALA A 368 9.95 1.56 -5.49
CA ALA A 368 9.30 0.74 -6.51
C ALA A 368 9.06 -0.68 -5.99
N ALA A 369 7.83 -1.18 -6.14
CA ALA A 369 7.41 -2.43 -5.52
C ALA A 369 7.78 -3.65 -6.38
N GLY A 370 6.87 -4.11 -7.24
CA GLY A 370 7.01 -5.42 -7.86
C GLY A 370 6.93 -5.43 -9.38
N PHE A 371 6.96 -6.64 -9.91
CA PHE A 371 7.03 -6.86 -11.35
C PHE A 371 5.74 -6.50 -12.08
N LYS A 372 5.87 -6.05 -13.33
CA LYS A 372 4.75 -6.02 -14.28
C LYS A 372 4.14 -7.41 -14.42
N ARG A 373 2.84 -7.45 -14.71
CA ARG A 373 2.08 -8.69 -14.94
C ARG A 373 2.71 -9.63 -15.98
N SER A 374 3.31 -9.08 -17.04
CA SER A 374 4.00 -9.87 -18.08
C SER A 374 5.18 -10.68 -17.55
N HIS A 375 5.78 -10.25 -16.44
CA HIS A 375 6.93 -10.88 -15.80
C HIS A 375 6.58 -11.56 -14.47
N GLY A 376 5.50 -11.16 -13.82
CA GLY A 376 5.02 -11.70 -12.55
C GLY A 376 4.21 -12.99 -12.69
N ALA A 377 4.66 -13.94 -13.51
CA ALA A 377 4.11 -15.29 -13.64
C ALA A 377 5.18 -16.26 -14.15
N TRP A 378 5.01 -17.56 -13.90
CA TRP A 378 5.96 -18.58 -14.34
C TRP A 378 5.84 -18.90 -15.82
N ARG A 379 6.99 -19.00 -16.50
CA ARG A 379 7.07 -19.42 -17.91
C ARG A 379 7.21 -20.93 -18.05
N LEU A 380 7.94 -21.57 -17.15
CA LEU A 380 8.28 -23.00 -17.18
C LEU A 380 8.20 -23.59 -15.77
N THR A 381 8.45 -24.90 -15.65
CA THR A 381 8.31 -25.70 -14.40
C THR A 381 6.85 -25.90 -13.97
N GLU A 382 6.64 -26.68 -12.91
CA GLU A 382 5.32 -27.00 -12.37
C GLU A 382 4.46 -25.76 -12.10
N LYS A 383 5.06 -24.68 -11.61
CA LYS A 383 4.35 -23.43 -11.30
C LYS A 383 3.75 -22.74 -12.53
N ALA A 384 4.26 -22.99 -13.73
CA ALA A 384 3.67 -22.48 -14.97
C ALA A 384 2.36 -23.16 -15.36
N TYR A 385 2.08 -24.35 -14.81
CA TYR A 385 0.94 -25.21 -15.17
C TYR A 385 -0.09 -25.36 -14.06
N THR A 386 0.14 -24.75 -12.90
CA THR A 386 -0.69 -24.84 -11.70
C THR A 386 -1.00 -23.44 -11.16
N ASN A 387 -2.06 -23.31 -10.37
CA ASN A 387 -2.49 -22.05 -9.74
C ASN A 387 -2.45 -20.85 -10.71
N TYR A 388 -3.06 -21.03 -11.89
CA TYR A 388 -3.11 -20.01 -12.95
C TYR A 388 -1.73 -19.47 -13.35
N GLY A 389 -0.66 -20.28 -13.30
CA GLY A 389 0.70 -19.86 -13.64
C GLY A 389 1.41 -19.07 -12.54
N HIS A 390 0.87 -19.10 -11.31
CA HIS A 390 1.37 -18.37 -10.14
C HIS A 390 1.58 -16.89 -10.43
N HIS A 391 0.53 -16.22 -10.90
CA HIS A 391 0.56 -14.77 -11.06
C HIS A 391 0.76 -14.10 -9.70
N TYR A 392 1.63 -13.11 -9.64
CA TYR A 392 1.96 -12.43 -8.38
C TYR A 392 0.72 -11.64 -7.92
N GLY A 393 0.18 -12.02 -6.76
CA GLY A 393 -1.01 -11.42 -6.18
C GLY A 393 -0.73 -10.07 -5.50
N PHE A 394 -1.78 -9.27 -5.35
CA PHE A 394 -1.70 -7.97 -4.70
C PHE A 394 -3.08 -7.46 -4.21
N ILE A 395 -3.05 -6.84 -3.03
CA ILE A 395 -4.17 -6.29 -2.28
C ILE A 395 -3.80 -4.87 -1.85
N SER A 396 -4.71 -3.92 -2.04
CA SER A 396 -4.54 -2.52 -1.65
C SER A 396 -5.79 -2.05 -0.91
N GLU A 397 -5.62 -1.44 0.27
CA GLU A 397 -6.73 -0.99 1.13
C GLU A 397 -7.80 -2.07 1.37
N GLY A 398 -7.37 -3.32 1.56
CA GLY A 398 -8.26 -4.47 1.76
C GLY A 398 -8.99 -4.95 0.51
N VAL A 399 -8.70 -4.35 -0.65
CA VAL A 399 -9.31 -4.67 -1.95
C VAL A 399 -8.39 -5.57 -2.77
N VAL A 400 -8.90 -6.72 -3.18
CA VAL A 400 -8.18 -7.72 -3.97
C VAL A 400 -8.21 -7.35 -5.45
N PHE A 401 -7.06 -7.06 -6.04
CA PHE A 401 -6.92 -6.87 -7.49
C PHE A 401 -6.35 -8.11 -8.17
N SER A 402 -5.55 -8.90 -7.46
CA SER A 402 -5.13 -10.22 -7.90
C SER A 402 -4.91 -11.12 -6.71
N LYS A 403 -5.44 -12.36 -6.77
CA LYS A 403 -5.42 -13.27 -5.63
C LYS A 403 -3.99 -13.66 -5.25
N LEU A 404 -3.74 -13.76 -3.96
CA LEU A 404 -2.48 -14.28 -3.42
C LEU A 404 -2.34 -15.76 -3.77
N GLN A 405 -1.17 -16.15 -4.24
CA GLN A 405 -0.84 -17.51 -4.66
C GLN A 405 0.08 -18.19 -3.64
N PRO A 406 -0.09 -19.50 -3.40
CA PRO A 406 0.79 -20.23 -2.49
C PRO A 406 2.24 -20.28 -3.00
N ASP A 407 3.15 -20.45 -2.05
CA ASP A 407 4.61 -20.52 -2.21
C ASP A 407 5.29 -19.23 -2.69
N LEU A 408 4.56 -18.11 -2.80
CA LEU A 408 5.15 -16.83 -3.16
C LEU A 408 5.43 -15.98 -1.93
N VAL A 409 6.54 -15.23 -1.96
CA VAL A 409 6.85 -14.31 -0.86
C VAL A 409 5.95 -13.10 -0.93
N THR A 410 5.37 -12.76 0.20
CA THR A 410 4.37 -11.72 0.38
C THR A 410 4.85 -10.78 1.48
N ILE A 411 5.00 -9.50 1.17
CA ILE A 411 4.95 -8.44 2.19
C ILE A 411 3.47 -8.18 2.45
N LEU A 412 3.07 -8.18 3.72
CA LEU A 412 1.69 -7.93 4.13
C LEU A 412 1.63 -6.96 5.31
N VAL A 413 0.53 -6.22 5.36
CA VAL A 413 0.16 -5.31 6.43
C VAL A 413 -1.27 -5.64 6.84
N MET A 414 -1.46 -5.86 8.14
CA MET A 414 -2.76 -6.18 8.73
C MET A 414 -3.54 -4.92 9.11
N ASP A 415 -4.84 -5.06 9.37
CA ASP A 415 -5.74 -4.02 9.87
C ASP A 415 -5.32 -3.48 11.25
N ASP A 416 -4.61 -4.27 12.05
CA ASP A 416 -3.99 -3.85 13.32
C ASP A 416 -2.62 -3.16 13.16
N GLY A 417 -2.16 -2.93 11.93
CA GLY A 417 -0.87 -2.31 11.63
C GLY A 417 0.32 -3.27 11.68
N THR A 418 0.12 -4.57 11.95
CA THR A 418 1.19 -5.57 11.91
C THR A 418 1.79 -5.67 10.51
N ILE A 419 3.11 -5.51 10.41
CA ILE A 419 3.87 -5.68 9.17
C ILE A 419 4.65 -6.99 9.22
N ASP A 420 4.56 -7.77 8.13
CA ASP A 420 5.25 -9.04 8.02
C ASP A 420 5.71 -9.35 6.58
N MET A 421 6.66 -10.28 6.46
CA MET A 421 7.09 -10.87 5.20
C MET A 421 7.20 -12.38 5.33
N ARG A 422 6.46 -13.11 4.51
CA ARG A 422 6.43 -14.58 4.56
C ARG A 422 6.14 -15.22 3.21
N LYS A 423 6.40 -16.51 3.09
CA LYS A 423 5.86 -17.35 2.01
C LYS A 423 4.38 -17.62 2.28
N TRP A 424 3.53 -17.24 1.35
CA TRP A 424 2.08 -17.44 1.45
C TRP A 424 1.72 -18.92 1.35
N THR A 425 0.82 -19.36 2.21
CA THR A 425 0.24 -20.70 2.21
C THR A 425 -1.28 -20.62 2.09
N ARG A 426 -1.93 -21.74 1.74
CA ARG A 426 -3.41 -21.78 1.72
C ARG A 426 -4.03 -21.58 3.10
N GLU A 427 -3.31 -21.90 4.17
CA GLU A 427 -3.81 -21.67 5.54
C GLU A 427 -3.83 -20.18 5.89
N ASP A 428 -3.02 -19.37 5.21
CA ASP A 428 -3.01 -17.91 5.39
C ASP A 428 -4.25 -17.25 4.76
N ASP A 429 -5.05 -17.94 3.94
CA ASP A 429 -6.30 -17.38 3.37
C ASP A 429 -7.29 -16.94 4.46
N LYS A 430 -7.18 -17.46 5.69
CA LYS A 430 -7.94 -16.99 6.86
C LYS A 430 -7.61 -15.54 7.25
N LEU A 431 -6.45 -15.02 6.84
CA LEU A 431 -6.00 -13.66 7.10
C LEU A 431 -6.60 -12.65 6.12
N LEU A 432 -7.15 -13.09 4.98
CA LEU A 432 -7.69 -12.21 3.93
C LEU A 432 -8.64 -11.10 4.44
N PRO A 433 -9.55 -11.33 5.41
CA PRO A 433 -10.42 -10.26 5.92
C PRO A 433 -9.67 -9.12 6.60
N HIS A 434 -8.48 -9.42 7.14
CA HIS A 434 -7.68 -8.54 7.98
C HIS A 434 -6.48 -7.94 7.24
N ILE A 435 -6.27 -8.29 5.97
CA ILE A 435 -5.16 -7.75 5.19
C ILE A 435 -5.55 -6.36 4.68
N ARG A 436 -4.80 -5.33 5.09
CA ARG A 436 -4.90 -3.99 4.50
C ARG A 436 -4.09 -3.91 3.21
N PHE A 437 -2.85 -4.39 3.23
CA PHE A 437 -1.96 -4.41 2.07
C PHE A 437 -1.31 -5.77 1.92
N ALA A 438 -1.19 -6.26 0.69
CA ALA A 438 -0.34 -7.39 0.39
C ALA A 438 0.28 -7.25 -1.00
N ARG A 439 1.56 -7.59 -1.12
CA ARG A 439 2.24 -7.65 -2.41
C ARG A 439 3.13 -8.88 -2.48
N GLN A 440 2.82 -9.77 -3.41
CA GLN A 440 3.66 -10.94 -3.65
C GLN A 440 4.74 -10.64 -4.68
N ASN A 441 5.96 -11.14 -4.52
CA ASN A 441 6.86 -11.36 -5.65
C ASN A 441 7.52 -12.72 -5.49
N GLY A 442 7.60 -13.46 -6.60
CA GLY A 442 8.49 -14.61 -6.78
C GLY A 442 8.58 -15.56 -5.59
N VAL A 443 9.73 -16.22 -5.48
CA VAL A 443 10.09 -17.10 -4.36
C VAL A 443 11.15 -16.42 -3.47
N PRO A 444 11.43 -16.94 -2.26
CA PRO A 444 12.35 -16.29 -1.34
C PRO A 444 13.77 -16.17 -1.89
N LEU A 445 14.38 -15.00 -1.65
CA LEU A 445 15.83 -14.84 -1.68
C LEU A 445 16.44 -15.33 -0.36
N ILE A 446 15.79 -15.01 0.75
CA ILE A 446 16.08 -15.52 2.10
C ILE A 446 14.78 -16.01 2.71
N GLU A 447 14.83 -17.17 3.36
CA GLU A 447 13.75 -17.70 4.21
C GLU A 447 14.36 -18.24 5.52
N PRO A 448 13.60 -18.27 6.63
CA PRO A 448 14.10 -18.80 7.89
C PRO A 448 14.31 -20.31 7.75
N ASP A 449 15.47 -20.77 8.21
CA ASP A 449 15.74 -22.18 8.36
C ASP A 449 14.75 -22.79 9.36
N PRO A 450 14.02 -23.87 9.01
CA PRO A 450 13.00 -24.43 9.89
C PRO A 450 13.52 -24.95 11.24
N ALA A 451 14.82 -25.28 11.34
CA ALA A 451 15.42 -25.83 12.55
C ALA A 451 16.04 -24.75 13.45
N THR A 452 16.65 -23.71 12.87
CA THR A 452 17.36 -22.67 13.64
C THR A 452 16.65 -21.32 13.68
N GLY A 453 15.73 -21.07 12.73
CA GLY A 453 15.13 -19.76 12.51
C GLY A 453 16.06 -18.74 11.84
N GLU A 454 17.32 -19.09 11.57
CA GLU A 454 18.26 -18.19 10.89
C GLU A 454 17.88 -17.98 9.42
N GLY A 455 18.05 -16.77 8.91
CA GLY A 455 17.85 -16.50 7.48
C GLY A 455 18.88 -17.22 6.61
N VAL A 456 18.41 -18.12 5.74
CA VAL A 456 19.22 -18.86 4.76
C VAL A 456 18.74 -18.59 3.33
N PRO A 457 19.63 -18.72 2.31
CA PRO A 457 19.24 -18.59 0.91
C PRO A 457 18.07 -19.51 0.56
N GLY A 458 17.05 -18.94 -0.08
CA GLY A 458 15.86 -19.70 -0.49
C GLY A 458 16.23 -20.85 -1.44
N SER A 459 15.48 -21.96 -1.34
CA SER A 459 15.77 -23.20 -2.08
C SER A 459 15.87 -23.04 -3.61
N GLN A 460 15.23 -22.01 -4.17
CA GLN A 460 15.18 -21.74 -5.61
C GLN A 460 16.23 -20.72 -6.08
N VAL A 461 17.06 -20.14 -5.19
CA VAL A 461 18.07 -19.12 -5.54
C VAL A 461 19.03 -19.58 -6.64
N ARG A 462 19.36 -20.88 -6.67
CA ARG A 462 20.25 -21.47 -7.68
C ARG A 462 19.55 -21.87 -8.98
N SER A 463 18.22 -21.94 -8.98
CA SER A 463 17.43 -22.40 -10.11
C SER A 463 16.88 -21.20 -10.88
N TRP A 464 17.44 -20.90 -12.06
CA TRP A 464 16.95 -19.81 -12.91
C TRP A 464 15.43 -19.94 -13.15
N MET A 465 15.00 -21.07 -13.71
CA MET A 465 13.59 -21.29 -14.03
C MET A 465 12.74 -21.54 -12.78
N GLY A 466 13.29 -22.24 -11.79
CA GLY A 466 12.56 -22.54 -10.55
C GLY A 466 12.23 -21.28 -9.75
N GLY A 467 13.15 -20.32 -9.68
CA GLY A 467 12.91 -19.04 -9.03
C GLY A 467 12.26 -17.97 -9.89
N ASN A 468 11.93 -18.29 -11.15
CA ASN A 468 11.43 -17.33 -12.14
C ASN A 468 12.32 -16.07 -12.24
N TRP A 469 13.63 -16.26 -12.06
CA TRP A 469 14.57 -15.14 -11.99
C TRP A 469 14.66 -14.46 -13.36
N SER A 470 14.14 -13.24 -13.47
CA SER A 470 14.21 -12.51 -14.73
C SER A 470 15.62 -11.95 -14.95
N GLY A 471 16.02 -11.86 -16.21
CA GLY A 471 17.24 -11.16 -16.64
C GLY A 471 16.93 -9.78 -17.21
N ASP A 472 17.95 -9.13 -17.76
CA ASP A 472 17.80 -7.89 -18.54
C ASP A 472 17.08 -8.13 -19.89
N ALA A 473 17.01 -7.08 -20.72
CA ALA A 473 16.40 -7.16 -22.04
C ALA A 473 17.10 -8.16 -22.99
N ASP A 474 18.38 -8.46 -22.75
CA ASP A 474 19.18 -9.45 -23.47
C ASP A 474 19.11 -10.85 -22.80
N ALA A 475 18.23 -11.02 -21.80
CA ALA A 475 18.11 -12.20 -20.96
C ALA A 475 19.38 -12.54 -20.16
N LYS A 476 20.26 -11.57 -19.88
CA LYS A 476 21.38 -11.77 -18.96
C LYS A 476 20.87 -11.75 -17.53
N LEU A 477 21.12 -12.82 -16.80
CA LEU A 477 20.65 -12.95 -15.41
C LEU A 477 21.27 -11.90 -14.48
N ARG A 478 22.52 -11.51 -14.71
CA ARG A 478 23.16 -10.42 -13.97
C ARG A 478 22.67 -9.07 -14.51
N THR A 479 22.02 -8.30 -13.66
CA THR A 479 21.43 -6.99 -14.00
C THR A 479 21.27 -6.14 -12.74
N LEU A 480 20.92 -4.86 -12.91
CA LEU A 480 20.52 -3.96 -11.84
C LEU A 480 19.23 -4.50 -11.18
N ARG A 481 19.17 -4.60 -9.85
CA ARG A 481 18.03 -5.20 -9.12
C ARG A 481 17.65 -4.40 -7.87
N GLY A 482 16.35 -4.37 -7.56
CA GLY A 482 15.84 -4.01 -6.23
C GLY A 482 15.56 -5.26 -5.40
N GLY A 483 15.66 -5.15 -4.08
CA GLY A 483 15.24 -6.20 -3.14
C GLY A 483 14.73 -5.59 -1.85
N ALA A 484 13.88 -6.33 -1.15
CA ALA A 484 13.46 -6.00 0.21
C ALA A 484 13.73 -7.16 1.15
N CYS A 485 14.13 -6.86 2.38
CA CYS A 485 14.27 -7.86 3.43
C CYS A 485 13.67 -7.38 4.75
N MET A 486 13.18 -8.33 5.54
CA MET A 486 12.83 -8.11 6.94
C MET A 486 14.01 -8.52 7.82
N LYS A 487 14.28 -7.74 8.84
CA LYS A 487 15.28 -8.05 9.87
C LYS A 487 14.73 -7.78 11.25
N THR A 488 14.88 -8.73 12.15
CA THR A 488 14.60 -8.60 13.56
C THR A 488 15.92 -8.45 14.31
N ALA A 489 16.08 -7.36 15.05
CA ALA A 489 17.30 -7.12 15.80
C ALA A 489 17.00 -6.41 17.12
N ALA A 490 17.50 -6.97 18.22
CA ALA A 490 17.24 -6.48 19.59
C ALA A 490 15.74 -6.28 19.90
N GLY A 491 14.88 -7.17 19.38
CA GLY A 491 13.41 -7.09 19.56
C GLY A 491 12.69 -6.18 18.58
N ARG A 492 13.42 -5.44 17.74
CA ARG A 492 12.87 -4.44 16.80
C ARG A 492 12.81 -5.03 15.40
N LYS A 493 11.81 -4.63 14.60
CA LYS A 493 11.68 -5.04 13.20
C LYS A 493 12.09 -3.92 12.26
N PHE A 494 12.88 -4.27 11.26
CA PHE A 494 13.31 -3.37 10.21
C PHE A 494 12.90 -3.90 8.85
N LEU A 495 12.40 -3.01 8.01
CA LEU A 495 12.28 -3.24 6.57
C LEU A 495 13.50 -2.63 5.89
N ILE A 496 14.23 -3.44 5.13
CA ILE A 496 15.43 -3.00 4.42
C ILE A 496 15.16 -3.05 2.92
N TYR A 497 15.23 -1.90 2.25
CA TYR A 497 15.31 -1.83 0.80
C TYR A 497 16.78 -1.86 0.36
N ALA A 498 17.09 -2.62 -0.69
CA ALA A 498 18.42 -2.71 -1.26
C ALA A 498 18.42 -2.50 -2.78
N TYR A 499 19.26 -1.57 -3.22
CA TYR A 499 19.61 -1.36 -4.61
C TYR A 499 20.93 -2.09 -4.93
N PHE A 500 20.90 -2.96 -5.93
CA PHE A 500 22.07 -3.67 -6.45
C PHE A 500 22.41 -3.10 -7.82
N SER A 501 23.56 -2.44 -7.94
CA SER A 501 24.02 -1.86 -9.23
C SER A 501 24.15 -2.92 -10.33
N THR A 502 24.57 -4.14 -9.95
CA THR A 502 24.49 -5.34 -10.79
C THR A 502 24.60 -6.60 -9.92
N ALA A 503 23.65 -7.53 -10.05
CA ALA A 503 23.61 -8.74 -9.25
C ALA A 503 22.84 -9.88 -9.92
N THR A 504 23.21 -11.11 -9.57
CA THR A 504 22.35 -12.30 -9.67
C THR A 504 21.58 -12.50 -8.36
N PRO A 505 20.54 -13.35 -8.34
CA PRO A 505 19.86 -13.74 -7.10
C PRO A 505 20.81 -14.32 -6.04
N SER A 506 21.91 -14.98 -6.45
CA SER A 506 22.93 -15.50 -5.53
C SER A 506 23.68 -14.38 -4.80
N ALA A 507 24.10 -13.32 -5.51
CA ALA A 507 24.70 -12.15 -4.88
C ALA A 507 23.73 -11.45 -3.92
N MET A 508 22.46 -11.30 -4.31
CA MET A 508 21.44 -10.70 -3.45
C MET A 508 21.23 -11.50 -2.16
N ALA A 509 21.04 -12.83 -2.28
CA ALA A 509 20.84 -13.70 -1.13
C ALA A 509 22.04 -13.64 -0.17
N ARG A 510 23.28 -13.76 -0.68
CA ARG A 510 24.47 -13.65 0.19
C ARG A 510 24.59 -12.29 0.85
N THR A 511 24.23 -11.23 0.15
CA THR A 511 24.24 -9.89 0.72
C THR A 511 23.23 -9.78 1.86
N PHE A 512 21.96 -10.14 1.64
CA PHE A 512 20.95 -10.12 2.71
C PHE A 512 21.30 -11.06 3.88
N GLN A 513 21.89 -12.22 3.61
CA GLN A 513 22.39 -13.11 4.64
C GLN A 513 23.52 -12.48 5.46
N ALA A 514 24.43 -11.73 4.83
CA ALA A 514 25.50 -11.00 5.51
C ALA A 514 24.95 -9.90 6.44
N TYR A 515 23.84 -9.27 6.07
CA TYR A 515 23.14 -8.31 6.92
C TYR A 515 22.23 -8.96 7.97
N GLY A 516 22.07 -10.29 7.96
CA GLY A 516 21.25 -11.01 8.92
C GLY A 516 19.76 -10.74 8.75
N CYS A 517 19.27 -10.68 7.50
CA CYS A 517 17.84 -10.64 7.23
C CYS A 517 17.18 -11.99 7.58
N ASP A 518 15.97 -11.95 8.10
CA ASP A 518 15.15 -13.13 8.42
C ASP A 518 14.42 -13.66 7.19
N TYR A 519 13.97 -12.74 6.34
CA TYR A 519 13.24 -13.03 5.11
C TYR A 519 13.62 -12.00 4.04
N ALA A 520 13.67 -12.40 2.77
CA ALA A 520 13.92 -11.46 1.68
C ALA A 520 13.24 -11.87 0.38
N MET A 521 12.87 -10.86 -0.41
CA MET A 521 12.28 -11.02 -1.73
C MET A 521 12.92 -10.11 -2.77
N LEU A 522 12.87 -10.56 -4.02
CA LEU A 522 13.26 -9.77 -5.18
C LEU A 522 12.16 -8.75 -5.49
N LEU A 523 12.55 -7.50 -5.77
CA LEU A 523 11.68 -6.44 -6.28
C LEU A 523 11.95 -6.23 -7.78
N ASP A 524 11.32 -5.22 -8.39
CA ASP A 524 11.53 -4.94 -9.82
C ASP A 524 13.00 -4.53 -10.12
N MET A 525 13.37 -4.48 -11.40
CA MET A 525 14.77 -4.52 -11.84
C MET A 525 15.01 -3.78 -13.16
N ASN A 526 16.27 -3.80 -13.62
CA ASN A 526 16.77 -3.36 -14.94
C ASN A 526 16.92 -1.85 -15.16
N SER A 527 16.34 -0.99 -14.33
CA SER A 527 16.58 0.46 -14.42
C SER A 527 16.46 1.14 -13.06
N GLN A 528 17.03 2.34 -12.93
CA GLN A 528 16.83 3.18 -11.75
C GLN A 528 15.36 3.58 -11.57
N GLU A 529 14.60 3.69 -12.66
CA GLU A 529 13.14 3.87 -12.59
C GLU A 529 12.45 2.68 -11.92
N HIS A 530 12.85 1.46 -12.23
CA HIS A 530 12.21 0.26 -11.65
C HIS A 530 12.79 -0.12 -10.29
N THR A 531 13.83 0.59 -9.84
CA THR A 531 14.46 0.44 -8.53
C THR A 531 14.51 1.77 -7.78
N TYR A 532 13.59 2.66 -8.11
CA TYR A 532 13.48 3.97 -7.48
C TYR A 532 13.29 3.77 -5.97
N ALA A 533 14.04 4.53 -5.19
CA ALA A 533 13.86 4.61 -3.75
C ALA A 533 14.28 6.00 -3.25
N ALA A 534 13.37 6.63 -2.53
CA ALA A 534 13.56 7.95 -1.97
C ALA A 534 13.07 8.00 -0.52
N VAL A 535 13.71 8.88 0.25
CA VAL A 535 13.21 9.37 1.54
C VAL A 535 12.86 10.84 1.40
N TYR A 536 12.00 11.32 2.27
CA TYR A 536 11.46 12.67 2.18
C TYR A 536 11.73 13.46 3.45
N THR A 537 12.14 14.71 3.26
CA THR A 537 12.13 15.75 4.29
C THR A 537 10.97 16.71 4.01
N GLN A 538 10.51 17.39 5.05
CA GLN A 538 9.57 18.50 4.93
C GLN A 538 10.37 19.80 5.04
N GLU A 539 10.41 20.58 3.96
CA GLU A 539 11.16 21.84 3.88
C GLU A 539 10.22 22.93 3.35
N ASP A 540 10.05 24.03 4.10
CA ASP A 540 9.18 25.17 3.72
C ASP A 540 7.77 24.76 3.26
N GLY A 541 7.21 23.73 3.89
CA GLY A 541 5.90 23.19 3.54
C GLY A 541 5.87 22.44 2.21
N ALA A 542 6.99 21.87 1.77
CA ALA A 542 7.09 21.01 0.60
C ALA A 542 7.79 19.68 0.94
N VAL A 543 7.34 18.61 0.27
CA VAL A 543 7.99 17.30 0.33
C VAL A 543 9.22 17.31 -0.58
N VAL A 544 10.42 17.24 0.01
CA VAL A 544 11.69 17.25 -0.72
C VAL A 544 12.26 15.84 -0.82
N PRO A 545 12.57 15.33 -2.04
CA PRO A 545 13.01 13.96 -2.25
C PRO A 545 14.53 13.80 -2.18
N HIS A 546 14.98 12.87 -1.35
CA HIS A 546 16.38 12.46 -1.22
C HIS A 546 16.54 11.00 -1.61
N HIS A 547 17.52 10.70 -2.46
CA HIS A 547 17.55 9.41 -3.17
C HIS A 547 18.66 8.50 -2.68
N LEU A 548 18.38 7.19 -2.64
CA LEU A 548 19.36 6.17 -2.28
C LEU A 548 20.58 6.18 -3.23
N VAL A 549 20.35 6.43 -4.51
CA VAL A 549 21.41 6.62 -5.51
C VAL A 549 21.13 7.92 -6.25
N SER A 550 22.13 8.79 -6.35
CA SER A 550 21.98 10.14 -6.93
C SER A 550 21.38 10.17 -8.33
N GLY A 551 21.63 9.15 -9.16
CA GLY A 551 21.04 9.05 -10.50
C GLY A 551 19.49 8.99 -10.50
N MET A 552 18.88 8.53 -9.42
CA MET A 552 17.41 8.43 -9.34
C MET A 552 16.71 9.79 -9.34
N ALA A 553 17.40 10.87 -8.96
CA ALA A 553 16.85 12.22 -8.96
C ALA A 553 16.49 12.76 -10.36
N SER A 554 16.94 12.08 -11.43
CA SER A 554 16.51 12.43 -12.80
C SER A 554 15.15 11.81 -13.18
N ILE A 555 14.60 10.95 -12.33
CA ILE A 555 13.30 10.30 -12.54
C ILE A 555 12.19 11.18 -11.96
N ASP A 556 12.49 11.89 -10.88
CA ASP A 556 11.63 12.96 -10.39
C ASP A 556 11.44 14.02 -11.45
N ASP A 557 10.26 14.61 -11.45
CA ASP A 557 9.95 15.70 -12.34
C ASP A 557 10.32 17.05 -11.70
N ARG A 558 10.19 18.14 -12.44
CA ARG A 558 10.50 19.48 -11.94
C ARG A 558 9.45 20.49 -12.36
N ARG A 559 9.15 21.40 -11.43
CA ARG A 559 8.41 22.63 -11.72
C ARG A 559 9.22 23.55 -12.64
N ARG A 560 8.57 24.59 -13.18
CA ARG A 560 9.22 25.60 -14.04
C ARG A 560 10.35 26.35 -13.33
N ASP A 561 10.27 26.49 -12.01
CA ASP A 561 11.30 27.11 -11.16
C ASP A 561 12.44 26.15 -10.80
N GLY A 562 12.38 24.89 -11.23
CA GLY A 562 13.40 23.87 -10.98
C GLY A 562 13.16 23.03 -9.71
N THR A 563 12.13 23.36 -8.91
CA THR A 563 11.78 22.60 -7.70
C THR A 563 11.40 21.15 -8.06
N PRO A 564 11.98 20.13 -7.40
CA PRO A 564 11.61 18.74 -7.63
C PRO A 564 10.13 18.47 -7.34
N ILE A 565 9.51 17.64 -8.17
CA ILE A 565 8.20 17.04 -7.93
C ILE A 565 8.46 15.54 -7.72
N PRO A 566 8.37 15.05 -6.48
CA PRO A 566 8.72 13.67 -6.18
C PRO A 566 7.84 12.68 -6.91
N ARG A 567 8.45 11.64 -7.50
CA ARG A 567 7.70 10.51 -8.04
C ARG A 567 6.83 9.85 -6.97
N PHE A 568 5.67 9.34 -7.37
CA PHE A 568 4.65 8.69 -6.54
C PHE A 568 3.91 9.60 -5.55
N VAL A 569 4.51 10.72 -5.13
CA VAL A 569 3.88 11.67 -4.21
C VAL A 569 3.28 12.85 -4.95
N GLY A 570 4.06 13.51 -5.81
CA GLY A 570 3.65 14.73 -6.49
C GLY A 570 2.97 14.51 -7.85
N PHE A 571 3.00 13.29 -8.39
CA PHE A 571 2.31 12.95 -9.63
C PHE A 571 2.03 11.43 -9.76
N ALA A 572 1.05 11.11 -10.61
CA ALA A 572 0.65 9.75 -10.95
C ALA A 572 1.67 9.01 -11.81
N ASP A 573 2.06 7.82 -11.36
CA ASP A 573 3.00 6.93 -12.04
C ASP A 573 2.31 5.65 -12.55
N ASN A 574 2.87 5.06 -13.60
CA ASN A 574 2.33 3.81 -14.14
C ASN A 574 2.72 2.57 -13.33
N ARG A 575 3.69 2.65 -12.42
CA ARG A 575 4.17 1.54 -11.57
C ARG A 575 3.57 1.58 -10.18
N ASP A 576 3.47 0.40 -9.58
CA ASP A 576 3.14 0.24 -8.18
C ASP A 576 4.34 0.52 -7.28
N PHE A 577 4.06 0.99 -6.07
CA PHE A 577 5.09 1.36 -5.10
C PHE A 577 4.66 1.03 -3.68
N ILE A 578 5.66 0.88 -2.83
CA ILE A 578 5.50 0.80 -1.38
C ILE A 578 5.86 2.16 -0.81
N TYR A 579 5.11 2.60 0.21
CA TYR A 579 5.36 3.85 0.92
C TYR A 579 5.43 3.60 2.43
N LEU A 580 6.16 4.47 3.13
CA LEU A 580 6.24 4.50 4.58
C LEU A 580 5.71 5.83 5.10
N LEU A 581 4.84 5.75 6.11
CA LEU A 581 4.28 6.91 6.79
C LEU A 581 4.78 6.94 8.24
N ARG A 582 5.00 8.14 8.76
CA ARG A 582 5.27 8.37 10.18
C ARG A 582 4.02 7.98 11.00
N LYS A 583 4.19 7.20 12.06
CA LYS A 583 3.13 6.95 13.06
C LYS A 583 2.84 8.17 13.91
#